data_AF-A0A6A4LHV6-F1
#
_entry.id   AF-A0A6A4LHV6-F1
#
_cell.length_a   1.000
_cell.length_b   1.000
_cell.length_c   1.000
_cell.angle_alpha   90.00
_cell.angle_beta   90.00
_cell.angle_gamma   90.00
#
_symmetry.space_group_name_H-M   'P 1'
#
loop_
_entity.id
_entity.type
_entity.pdbx_description
1 polymer ?
#
loop_
_entity_poly.entity_id
_entity_poly.type
_entity_poly.pdbx_seq_one_letter_code
_entity_poly.pdbx_strand_id
1 'polypeptide(L)'
;VWSLVRRFDQPQGYKPFVSKCTMQGDLNIGSLRQVNVKSGLPATTSTERLELLDDEEHILGIRIVGGDHRLRNYSSIITVHPEIVDGRPGTLVIESFVVDVPDGNTKDETCYFVRALINCNLKSLAEVSERLAAIHEESGIVTRVRVCESSSSSKVLTSRACSSVIFLHHHTLDKHMPDKTQVSSTVVYWALSIVY
;
A
#
# COMPACT_ATOMS: atom_id res chain seq x y z
N VAL A 1 9.92 11.30 0.53
CA VAL A 1 9.04 10.19 0.08
C VAL A 1 7.62 10.30 0.65
N TRP A 2 7.44 10.24 1.98
CA TRP A 2 6.09 10.24 2.59
C TRP A 2 5.21 11.42 2.15
N SER A 3 5.80 12.62 2.02
CA SER A 3 5.12 13.82 1.51
C SER A 3 4.48 13.65 0.12
N LEU A 4 4.98 12.75 -0.72
CA LEU A 4 4.36 12.39 -2.01
C LEU A 4 3.31 11.30 -1.83
N VAL A 5 3.63 10.25 -1.06
CA VAL A 5 2.74 9.09 -0.85
C VAL A 5 1.43 9.52 -0.19
N ARG A 6 1.49 10.33 0.87
CA ARG A 6 0.31 10.79 1.64
C ARG A 6 -0.69 11.63 0.85
N ARG A 7 -0.33 12.13 -0.34
CA ARG A 7 -1.18 12.96 -1.19
C ARG A 7 -2.22 12.11 -1.92
N PHE A 8 -3.22 11.64 -1.16
CA PHE A 8 -4.36 10.92 -1.72
C PHE A 8 -5.12 11.75 -2.77
N ASP A 9 -5.11 13.07 -2.66
CA ASP A 9 -5.73 13.99 -3.63
C ASP A 9 -4.89 14.22 -4.89
N GLN A 10 -3.58 13.95 -4.86
CA GLN A 10 -2.66 14.18 -5.98
C GLN A 10 -1.81 12.93 -6.34
N PRO A 11 -2.44 11.78 -6.67
CA PRO A 11 -1.71 10.58 -7.06
C PRO A 11 -0.81 10.78 -8.29
N GLN A 12 -1.14 11.71 -9.18
CA GLN A 12 -0.33 12.05 -10.36
C GLN A 12 1.10 12.51 -10.02
N GLY A 13 1.36 12.88 -8.77
CA GLY A 13 2.72 13.23 -8.31
C GLY A 13 3.72 12.10 -8.48
N TYR A 14 3.28 10.85 -8.47
CA TYR A 14 4.15 9.69 -8.72
C TYR A 14 3.48 8.51 -9.45
N LYS A 15 2.16 8.49 -9.66
CA LYS A 15 1.48 7.43 -10.41
C LYS A 15 1.43 7.81 -11.90
N PRO A 16 2.29 7.23 -12.76
CA PRO A 16 2.54 7.74 -14.11
C PRO A 16 1.35 7.58 -15.07
N PHE A 17 0.41 6.69 -14.76
CA PHE A 17 -0.77 6.44 -15.59
C PHE A 17 -1.98 7.29 -15.24
N VAL A 18 -1.91 8.09 -14.18
CA VAL A 18 -2.99 9.01 -13.82
C VAL A 18 -2.91 10.26 -14.68
N SER A 19 -4.03 10.62 -15.32
CA SER A 19 -4.17 11.86 -16.08
C SER A 19 -4.86 12.96 -15.27
N LYS A 20 -5.81 12.59 -14.42
CA LYS A 20 -6.56 13.51 -13.56
C LYS A 20 -6.98 12.82 -12.27
N CYS A 21 -7.00 13.58 -11.18
CA CYS A 21 -7.60 13.17 -9.92
C CYS A 21 -8.57 14.26 -9.47
N THR A 22 -9.78 13.86 -9.04
CA THR A 22 -10.79 14.77 -8.50
C THR A 22 -11.26 14.22 -7.16
N MET A 23 -11.12 15.01 -6.09
CA MET A 23 -11.62 14.64 -4.77
C MET A 23 -13.14 14.84 -4.69
N GLN A 24 -13.81 13.94 -3.99
CA GLN A 24 -15.20 14.10 -3.58
C GLN A 24 -15.21 14.45 -2.08
N GLY A 25 -15.30 15.75 -1.80
CA GLY A 25 -15.22 16.29 -0.44
C GLY A 25 -13.79 16.52 0.04
N ASP A 26 -13.66 16.75 1.36
CA ASP A 26 -12.38 17.03 2.02
C ASP A 26 -11.51 15.79 2.17
N LEU A 27 -10.23 15.98 2.45
CA LEU A 27 -9.28 14.88 2.66
C LEU A 27 -9.40 14.31 4.08
N ASN A 28 -10.26 13.30 4.25
CA ASN A 28 -10.47 12.58 5.52
C ASN A 28 -10.56 11.07 5.26
N ILE A 29 -10.43 10.26 6.32
CA ILE A 29 -10.71 8.82 6.21
C ILE A 29 -12.16 8.62 5.73
N GLY A 30 -12.34 7.73 4.76
CA GLY A 30 -13.60 7.48 4.07
C GLY A 30 -13.83 8.35 2.83
N SER A 31 -13.04 9.40 2.61
CA SER A 31 -13.16 10.25 1.43
C SER A 31 -12.86 9.51 0.14
N LEU A 32 -13.53 9.93 -0.94
CA LEU A 32 -13.37 9.33 -2.25
C LEU A 32 -12.57 10.24 -3.17
N ARG A 33 -11.80 9.62 -4.06
CA ARG A 33 -11.25 10.27 -5.26
C ARG A 33 -11.73 9.55 -6.51
N GLN A 34 -11.99 10.32 -7.56
CA GLN A 34 -12.13 9.80 -8.90
C GLN A 34 -10.83 10.04 -9.66
N VAL A 35 -10.22 8.95 -10.13
CA VAL A 35 -8.99 8.93 -10.90
C VAL A 35 -9.34 8.64 -12.35
N ASN A 36 -8.87 9.50 -13.25
CA ASN A 36 -8.87 9.19 -14.68
C ASN A 36 -7.47 8.73 -15.06
N VAL A 37 -7.39 7.70 -15.88
CA VAL A 37 -6.11 7.22 -16.40
C VAL A 37 -5.82 7.82 -17.78
N LYS A 38 -4.58 7.67 -18.24
CA LYS A 38 -4.15 8.14 -19.56
C LYS A 38 -4.80 7.30 -20.67
N SER A 39 -5.03 7.93 -21.82
CA SER A 39 -5.58 7.29 -23.02
C SER A 39 -4.70 6.12 -23.50
N GLY A 40 -5.32 5.12 -24.13
CA GLY A 40 -4.63 3.94 -24.65
C GLY A 40 -4.48 2.81 -23.63
N LEU A 41 -4.95 3.00 -22.39
CA LEU A 41 -5.11 1.93 -21.41
C LEU A 41 -6.52 1.32 -21.50
N PRO A 42 -6.70 0.03 -21.12
CA PRO A 42 -8.00 -0.64 -21.19
C PRO A 42 -9.06 -0.05 -20.26
N ALA A 43 -8.64 0.54 -19.14
CA ALA A 43 -9.51 1.24 -18.21
C ALA A 43 -9.45 2.74 -18.45
N THR A 44 -10.48 3.48 -18.06
CA THR A 44 -10.52 4.94 -18.16
C THR A 44 -10.68 5.61 -16.80
N THR A 45 -11.32 4.95 -15.83
CA THR A 45 -11.63 5.53 -14.52
C THR A 45 -11.54 4.54 -13.37
N SER A 46 -11.18 5.05 -12.19
CA SER A 46 -11.19 4.36 -10.91
C SER A 46 -11.78 5.28 -9.84
N THR A 47 -12.66 4.75 -9.00
CA THR A 47 -13.16 5.44 -7.81
C THR A 47 -12.58 4.77 -6.59
N GLU A 48 -11.81 5.52 -5.81
CA GLU A 48 -10.98 4.98 -4.74
C GLU A 48 -11.34 5.67 -3.42
N ARG A 49 -11.33 4.90 -2.34
CA ARG A 49 -11.58 5.36 -0.97
C ARG A 49 -10.28 5.37 -0.18
N LEU A 50 -10.09 6.43 0.62
CA LEU A 50 -9.05 6.48 1.64
C LEU A 50 -9.50 5.68 2.87
N GLU A 51 -8.81 4.57 3.17
CA GLU A 51 -9.16 3.68 4.28
C GLU A 51 -8.26 3.92 5.50
N LEU A 52 -7.01 4.32 5.28
CA LEU A 52 -6.02 4.57 6.33
C LEU A 52 -5.07 5.69 5.90
N LEU A 53 -4.76 6.59 6.82
CA LEU A 53 -3.74 7.61 6.68
C LEU A 53 -3.13 7.87 8.05
N ASP A 54 -1.93 7.36 8.26
CA ASP A 54 -1.17 7.53 9.49
C ASP A 54 0.11 8.30 9.16
N ASP A 55 0.17 9.56 9.59
CA ASP A 55 1.31 10.43 9.36
C ASP A 55 2.48 10.17 10.32
N GLU A 56 2.24 9.52 11.46
CA GLU A 56 3.29 9.19 12.44
C GLU A 56 4.00 7.89 12.05
N GLU A 57 3.25 6.91 11.57
CA GLU A 57 3.76 5.60 11.12
C GLU A 57 4.01 5.53 9.61
N HIS A 58 3.71 6.60 8.87
CA HIS A 58 3.81 6.70 7.42
C HIS A 58 3.10 5.57 6.67
N ILE A 59 1.79 5.40 6.94
CA ILE A 59 0.95 4.36 6.37
C ILE A 59 -0.20 4.98 5.56
N LEU A 60 -0.35 4.56 4.30
CA LEU A 60 -1.49 4.90 3.45
C LEU A 60 -2.23 3.62 3.05
N GLY A 61 -3.53 3.55 3.34
CA GLY A 61 -4.40 2.47 2.89
C GLY A 61 -5.50 2.99 1.96
N ILE A 62 -5.69 2.33 0.83
CA ILE A 62 -6.75 2.64 -0.13
C ILE A 62 -7.54 1.39 -0.52
N ARG A 63 -8.79 1.60 -0.93
CA ARG A 63 -9.64 0.57 -1.54
C ARG A 63 -10.24 1.11 -2.83
N ILE A 64 -10.28 0.27 -3.87
CA ILE A 64 -11.06 0.61 -5.06
C ILE A 64 -12.52 0.20 -4.83
N VAL A 65 -13.43 1.15 -4.96
CA VAL A 65 -14.87 0.98 -4.72
C VAL A 65 -15.71 1.08 -5.99
N GLY A 66 -15.11 1.47 -7.12
CA GLY A 66 -15.77 1.55 -8.41
C GLY A 66 -14.79 1.87 -9.53
N GLY A 67 -15.26 1.87 -10.78
CA GLY A 67 -14.43 2.08 -11.97
C GLY A 67 -14.85 1.15 -13.11
N ASP A 68 -14.17 1.27 -14.25
CA ASP A 68 -14.42 0.45 -15.45
C ASP A 68 -13.40 -0.68 -15.66
N HIS A 69 -12.54 -0.91 -14.67
CA HIS A 69 -11.58 -2.02 -14.63
C HIS A 69 -12.13 -3.25 -13.90
N ARG A 70 -11.45 -4.39 -14.05
CA ARG A 70 -11.86 -5.68 -13.47
C ARG A 70 -11.33 -5.95 -12.04
N LEU A 71 -10.62 -5.00 -11.43
CA LEU A 71 -9.99 -5.13 -10.11
C LEU A 71 -10.98 -5.06 -8.94
N ARG A 72 -11.84 -6.08 -8.81
CA ARG A 72 -12.82 -6.18 -7.73
C ARG A 72 -12.14 -6.40 -6.38
N ASN A 73 -12.70 -5.78 -5.34
CA ASN A 73 -12.21 -5.84 -3.96
C ASN A 73 -10.71 -5.54 -3.80
N TYR A 74 -10.15 -4.74 -4.72
CA TYR A 74 -8.77 -4.28 -4.59
C TYR A 74 -8.61 -3.43 -3.34
N SER A 75 -7.64 -3.79 -2.51
CA SER A 75 -7.19 -3.00 -1.36
C SER A 75 -5.66 -2.97 -1.36
N SER A 76 -5.08 -1.81 -1.11
CA SER A 76 -3.63 -1.63 -1.03
C SER A 76 -3.24 -0.88 0.24
N ILE A 77 -2.11 -1.27 0.83
CA ILE A 77 -1.45 -0.55 1.91
C ILE A 77 -0.01 -0.25 1.49
N ILE A 78 0.35 1.02 1.54
CA ILE A 78 1.71 1.52 1.33
C ILE A 78 2.28 1.94 2.68
N THR A 79 3.50 1.50 2.97
CA THR A 79 4.26 1.90 4.16
C THR A 79 5.62 2.44 3.76
N VAL A 80 6.12 3.43 4.49
CA VAL A 80 7.39 4.10 4.20
C VAL A 80 8.29 4.07 5.43
N HIS A 81 9.44 3.41 5.31
CA HIS A 81 10.36 3.17 6.41
C HIS A 81 11.72 3.81 6.15
N PRO A 82 12.41 4.35 7.18
CA PRO A 82 13.82 4.67 7.05
C PRO A 82 14.63 3.39 6.81
N GLU A 83 15.63 3.45 5.95
CA GLU A 83 16.54 2.34 5.65
C GLU A 83 17.98 2.87 5.52
N ILE A 84 18.98 2.00 5.68
CA ILE A 84 20.36 2.29 5.31
C ILE A 84 20.71 1.48 4.07
N VAL A 85 21.13 2.16 2.99
CA VAL A 85 21.53 1.55 1.72
C VAL A 85 22.99 1.89 1.45
N ASP A 86 23.86 0.88 1.41
CA ASP A 86 25.30 1.04 1.19
C ASP A 86 25.95 2.08 2.14
N GLY A 87 25.52 2.07 3.40
CA GLY A 87 26.01 3.00 4.43
C GLY A 87 25.42 4.41 4.36
N ARG A 88 24.45 4.66 3.47
CA ARG A 88 23.79 5.96 3.30
C ARG A 88 22.33 5.93 3.78
N PRO A 89 21.79 7.07 4.26
CA PRO A 89 20.36 7.19 4.52
C PRO A 89 19.56 6.90 3.25
N GLY A 90 18.53 6.06 3.40
CA GLY A 90 17.62 5.69 2.34
C GLY A 90 16.20 5.53 2.87
N THR A 91 15.30 5.16 1.97
CA THR A 91 13.89 4.92 2.30
C THR A 91 13.44 3.62 1.65
N LEU A 92 12.82 2.75 2.45
CA LEU A 92 12.15 1.55 1.98
C LEU A 92 10.65 1.82 1.86
N VAL A 93 10.12 1.72 0.64
CA VAL A 93 8.68 1.76 0.38
C VAL A 93 8.17 0.37 0.11
N ILE A 94 7.18 -0.07 0.87
CA ILE A 94 6.51 -1.36 0.67
C ILE A 94 5.05 -1.10 0.33
N GLU A 95 4.61 -1.56 -0.83
CA GLU A 95 3.20 -1.60 -1.20
C GLU A 95 2.70 -3.05 -1.20
N SER A 96 1.67 -3.31 -0.41
CA SER A 96 1.02 -4.61 -0.31
C SER A 96 -0.40 -4.52 -0.84
N PHE A 97 -0.89 -5.57 -1.50
CA PHE A 97 -2.24 -5.57 -2.05
C PHE A 97 -2.96 -6.92 -1.88
N VAL A 98 -4.29 -6.85 -1.95
CA VAL A 98 -5.20 -7.97 -2.15
C VAL A 98 -6.20 -7.58 -3.23
N VAL A 99 -6.60 -8.54 -4.06
CA VAL A 99 -7.56 -8.34 -5.15
C VAL A 99 -8.22 -9.68 -5.49
N ASP A 100 -9.48 -9.62 -5.95
CA ASP A 100 -10.12 -10.82 -6.49
C ASP A 100 -9.54 -11.18 -7.85
N VAL A 101 -9.53 -12.47 -8.16
CA VAL A 101 -9.19 -12.97 -9.50
C VAL A 101 -10.43 -12.83 -10.40
N PRO A 102 -10.40 -12.02 -11.46
CA PRO A 102 -11.55 -11.87 -12.35
C PRO A 102 -11.88 -13.16 -13.11
N ASP A 103 -13.14 -13.38 -13.44
CA ASP A 103 -13.57 -14.57 -14.20
C ASP A 103 -12.81 -14.72 -15.52
N GLY A 104 -12.24 -15.89 -15.77
CA GLY A 104 -11.44 -16.13 -16.99
C GLY A 104 -10.00 -15.60 -16.93
N ASN A 105 -9.53 -15.14 -15.77
CA ASN A 105 -8.11 -14.94 -15.50
C ASN A 105 -7.59 -15.96 -14.49
N THR A 106 -6.30 -16.28 -14.60
CA THR A 106 -5.61 -17.01 -13.54
C THR A 106 -5.15 -16.06 -12.44
N LYS A 107 -4.82 -16.63 -11.27
CA LYS A 107 -4.21 -15.88 -10.17
C LYS A 107 -2.90 -15.22 -10.62
N ASP A 108 -2.06 -15.93 -11.35
CA ASP A 108 -0.74 -15.46 -11.76
C ASP A 108 -0.84 -14.29 -12.75
N GLU A 109 -1.77 -14.34 -13.71
CA GLU A 109 -2.04 -13.24 -14.63
C GLU A 109 -2.51 -11.98 -13.88
N THR A 110 -3.46 -12.15 -12.96
CA THR A 110 -4.02 -11.04 -12.16
C THR A 110 -2.92 -10.41 -11.31
N CYS A 111 -2.14 -11.25 -10.63
CA CYS A 111 -1.04 -10.83 -9.78
C CYS A 111 0.06 -10.14 -10.58
N TYR A 112 0.45 -10.70 -11.73
CA TYR A 112 1.43 -10.10 -12.63
C TYR A 112 0.99 -8.70 -13.07
N PHE A 113 -0.26 -8.55 -13.51
CA PHE A 113 -0.81 -7.27 -13.93
C PHE A 113 -0.77 -6.23 -12.80
N VAL A 114 -1.26 -6.59 -11.62
CA VAL A 114 -1.28 -5.67 -10.47
C VAL A 114 0.14 -5.33 -9.99
N ARG A 115 1.05 -6.30 -9.93
CA ARG A 115 2.45 -6.07 -9.61
C ARG A 115 3.12 -5.15 -10.62
N ALA A 116 2.83 -5.31 -11.91
CA ALA A 116 3.36 -4.43 -12.95
C ALA A 116 2.90 -2.97 -12.71
N LEU A 117 1.62 -2.76 -12.44
CA LEU A 117 1.07 -1.43 -12.15
C LEU A 117 1.71 -0.79 -10.91
N ILE A 118 1.79 -1.54 -9.81
CA ILE A 118 2.42 -1.06 -8.57
C ILE A 118 3.91 -0.77 -8.80
N ASN A 119 4.63 -1.65 -9.49
CA ASN A 119 6.05 -1.44 -9.80
C ASN A 119 6.27 -0.17 -10.63
N CYS A 120 5.40 0.13 -11.60
CA CYS A 120 5.48 1.39 -12.34
C CYS A 120 5.31 2.61 -11.42
N ASN A 121 4.32 2.56 -10.51
CA ASN A 121 4.10 3.64 -9.54
C ASN A 121 5.33 3.80 -8.62
N LEU A 122 5.83 2.72 -8.03
CA LEU A 122 6.93 2.79 -7.07
C LEU A 122 8.26 3.18 -7.72
N LYS A 123 8.53 2.75 -8.96
CA LYS A 123 9.70 3.22 -9.72
C LYS A 123 9.64 4.74 -9.95
N SER A 124 8.49 5.24 -10.41
CA SER A 124 8.30 6.68 -10.59
C SER A 124 8.37 7.44 -9.26
N LEU A 125 7.87 6.87 -8.16
CA LEU A 125 8.03 7.44 -6.81
C LEU A 125 9.50 7.57 -6.41
N ALA A 126 10.30 6.53 -6.63
CA ALA A 126 11.74 6.56 -6.35
C ALA A 126 12.42 7.67 -7.17
N GLU A 127 12.22 7.69 -8.49
CA GLU A 127 12.80 8.69 -9.40
C GLU A 127 12.41 10.13 -9.04
N VAL A 128 11.14 10.38 -8.71
CA VAL A 128 10.66 11.71 -8.31
C VAL A 128 11.24 12.09 -6.94
N SER A 129 11.27 11.16 -5.99
CA SER A 129 11.76 11.42 -4.64
C SER A 129 13.26 11.72 -4.62
N GLU A 130 14.06 10.95 -5.33
CA GLU A 130 15.51 11.12 -5.42
C GLU A 130 15.87 12.43 -6.12
N ARG A 131 15.13 12.79 -7.17
CA ARG A 131 15.29 14.09 -7.83
C ARG A 131 14.98 15.27 -6.90
N LEU A 132 13.93 15.17 -6.08
CA LEU A 132 13.59 16.20 -5.10
C LEU A 132 14.66 16.30 -4.00
N ALA A 133 15.18 15.17 -3.52
CA ALA A 133 16.27 15.14 -2.54
C ALA A 133 17.54 15.81 -3.09
N ALA A 134 17.90 15.54 -4.35
CA ALA A 134 19.06 16.16 -5.00
C ALA A 134 18.93 17.70 -5.11
N ILE A 135 17.72 18.23 -5.33
CA ILE A 135 17.47 19.69 -5.37
C ILE A 135 17.63 20.30 -3.97
N HIS A 136 17.31 19.55 -2.92
CA HIS A 136 17.39 20.01 -1.53
C HIS A 136 18.78 19.77 -0.89
N GLU A 137 19.82 19.55 -1.71
CA GLU A 137 21.20 19.25 -1.28
C GLU A 137 21.35 17.98 -0.42
N GLU A 138 20.29 17.18 -0.28
CA GLU A 138 20.29 15.84 0.32
C GLU A 138 20.74 14.78 -0.72
N SER A 139 21.84 15.09 -1.41
CA SER A 139 22.35 14.25 -2.48
C SER A 139 22.78 12.88 -1.96
N GLY A 140 22.29 11.82 -2.59
CA GLY A 140 22.65 10.44 -2.26
C GLY A 140 21.64 9.67 -1.41
N ILE A 141 20.46 10.24 -1.12
CA ILE A 141 19.32 9.47 -0.60
C ILE A 141 18.84 8.51 -1.68
N VAL A 142 18.72 7.23 -1.32
CA VAL A 142 18.24 6.16 -2.21
C VAL A 142 16.85 5.70 -1.77
N THR A 143 15.93 5.51 -2.72
CA THR A 143 14.60 4.95 -2.45
C THR A 143 14.51 3.51 -2.97
N ARG A 144 14.47 2.54 -2.05
CA ARG A 144 14.21 1.13 -2.38
C ARG A 144 12.71 0.85 -2.33
N VAL A 145 12.25 0.01 -3.25
CA VAL A 145 10.84 -0.31 -3.39
C VAL A 145 10.60 -1.81 -3.37
N ARG A 146 9.51 -2.24 -2.74
CA ARG A 146 9.09 -3.64 -2.65
C ARG A 146 7.58 -3.75 -2.83
N VAL A 147 7.15 -4.77 -3.58
CA VAL A 147 5.74 -5.11 -3.77
C VAL A 147 5.45 -6.46 -3.14
N CYS A 148 4.41 -6.53 -2.31
CA CYS A 148 3.98 -7.73 -1.61
C CYS A 148 2.54 -8.09 -1.97
N GLU A 149 2.29 -9.35 -2.30
CA GLU A 149 0.93 -9.86 -2.48
C GLU A 149 0.44 -10.48 -1.15
N SER A 150 -0.76 -10.12 -0.72
CA SER A 150 -1.38 -10.65 0.49
C SER A 150 -2.32 -11.81 0.16
N SER A 151 -2.32 -12.86 0.97
CA SER A 151 -3.34 -13.90 0.86
C SER A 151 -4.71 -13.37 1.29
N SER A 152 -5.77 -13.85 0.64
CA SER A 152 -7.17 -13.42 0.80
C SER A 152 -7.74 -13.51 2.23
N SER A 153 -7.07 -14.21 3.15
CA SER A 153 -7.49 -14.37 4.55
C SER A 153 -6.71 -13.51 5.55
N SER A 154 -5.77 -12.67 5.10
CA SER A 154 -4.85 -11.96 6.00
C SER A 154 -5.17 -10.46 6.04
N LYS A 155 -5.52 -9.95 7.22
CA LYS A 155 -5.53 -8.49 7.45
C LYS A 155 -4.08 -8.00 7.46
N VAL A 156 -3.75 -7.07 6.59
CA VAL A 156 -2.42 -6.46 6.51
C VAL A 156 -2.22 -5.59 7.75
N LEU A 157 -1.40 -6.05 8.70
CA LEU A 157 -0.97 -5.26 9.86
C LEU A 157 0.47 -4.81 9.66
N THR A 158 0.70 -3.54 9.98
CA THR A 158 1.99 -2.85 9.91
C THR A 158 2.71 -3.04 11.25
N SER A 159 3.87 -3.70 11.26
CA SER A 159 4.72 -3.79 12.44
C SER A 159 6.09 -3.17 12.14
N ARG A 160 6.51 -2.21 12.98
CA ARG A 160 7.83 -1.57 12.95
C ARG A 160 9.00 -2.55 13.13
N ALA A 161 8.78 -3.77 13.61
CA ALA A 161 9.85 -4.70 13.99
C ALA A 161 10.28 -5.68 12.88
N CYS A 162 9.61 -5.67 11.73
CA CYS A 162 9.89 -6.63 10.68
C CYS A 162 9.90 -5.92 9.32
N SER A 163 10.99 -6.11 8.56
CA SER A 163 11.00 -6.04 7.08
C SER A 163 10.10 -7.13 6.43
N SER A 164 9.14 -7.67 7.19
CA SER A 164 8.22 -8.75 6.90
C SER A 164 6.83 -8.25 7.27
N VAL A 165 5.94 -8.16 6.28
CA VAL A 165 4.50 -7.93 6.50
C VAL A 165 4.00 -9.04 7.43
N ILE A 166 3.53 -8.71 8.63
CA ILE A 166 2.97 -9.70 9.56
C ILE A 166 1.50 -9.92 9.16
N PHE A 167 1.23 -11.12 8.65
CA PHE A 167 -0.10 -11.58 8.26
C PHE A 167 -0.77 -12.28 9.44
N LEU A 168 -1.83 -11.70 10.03
CA LEU A 168 -2.67 -12.43 10.99
C LEU A 168 -3.72 -13.27 10.25
N HIS A 169 -3.68 -14.58 10.48
CA HIS A 169 -4.70 -15.54 10.04
C HIS A 169 -5.87 -15.49 11.03
N HIS A 170 -7.04 -15.02 10.60
CA HIS A 170 -8.25 -15.10 11.43
C HIS A 170 -9.00 -16.39 11.07
N HIS A 171 -8.83 -17.45 11.85
CA HIS A 171 -9.78 -18.56 11.81
C HIS A 171 -11.10 -18.07 12.41
N THR A 172 -12.17 -18.17 11.63
CA THR A 172 -13.54 -17.92 12.05
C THR A 172 -13.93 -18.92 13.13
N LEU A 173 -14.25 -18.46 14.33
CA LEU A 173 -15.12 -19.19 15.24
C LEU A 173 -16.29 -18.28 15.60
N ASP A 174 -17.38 -18.47 14.86
CA ASP A 174 -18.72 -18.18 15.36
C ASP A 174 -18.92 -18.98 16.66
N LYS A 175 -19.10 -18.27 17.78
CA LYS A 175 -20.18 -18.45 18.76
C LYS A 175 -19.82 -17.74 20.08
N HIS A 176 -20.74 -16.88 20.50
CA HIS A 176 -20.89 -16.32 21.85
C HIS A 176 -19.80 -15.34 22.34
N MET A 177 -20.18 -14.05 22.39
CA MET A 177 -19.57 -13.11 23.34
C MET A 177 -19.81 -13.61 24.77
N PRO A 178 -18.76 -13.59 25.59
CA PRO A 178 -18.86 -12.78 26.79
C PRO A 178 -17.70 -11.79 26.93
N ASP A 179 -17.97 -10.85 27.82
CA ASP A 179 -17.24 -9.66 28.20
C ASP A 179 -15.73 -9.86 28.50
N LYS A 180 -14.96 -8.84 28.14
CA LYS A 180 -13.59 -8.48 28.57
C LYS A 180 -12.68 -9.60 29.05
N THR A 181 -11.72 -10.04 28.24
CA THR A 181 -10.46 -10.61 28.78
C THR A 181 -9.33 -10.76 27.74
N GLN A 182 -8.11 -10.53 28.22
CA GLN A 182 -6.86 -11.21 27.85
C GLN A 182 -6.53 -11.35 26.35
N VAL A 183 -5.63 -10.47 25.90
CA VAL A 183 -4.69 -10.85 24.83
C VAL A 183 -3.92 -12.07 25.32
N SER A 184 -4.23 -13.23 24.71
CA SER A 184 -3.65 -14.53 25.05
C SER A 184 -2.12 -14.47 25.02
N SER A 185 -1.51 -14.93 26.11
CA SER A 185 -0.08 -15.06 26.34
C SER A 185 0.67 -15.86 25.27
N THR A 186 -0.03 -16.56 24.37
CA THR A 186 0.56 -17.32 23.26
C THR A 186 1.20 -16.44 22.17
N VAL A 187 0.74 -15.19 21.98
CA VAL A 187 1.31 -14.27 20.98
C VAL A 187 2.66 -13.70 21.44
N VAL A 188 2.84 -13.54 22.76
CA VAL A 188 4.06 -12.98 23.36
C VAL A 188 5.23 -13.97 23.31
N TYR A 189 4.97 -15.27 23.43
CA TYR A 189 6.04 -16.28 23.42
C TYR A 189 6.64 -16.54 22.03
N TRP A 190 5.93 -16.28 20.93
CA TRP A 190 6.51 -16.40 19.59
C TRP A 190 7.47 -15.25 19.24
N ALA A 191 7.27 -14.06 19.83
CA ALA A 191 8.13 -12.91 19.61
C ALA A 191 9.50 -13.01 20.33
N LEU A 192 9.63 -13.88 21.32
CA LEU A 192 10.85 -14.03 22.12
C LEU A 192 11.82 -15.11 21.60
N SER A 193 11.41 -15.99 20.70
CA SER A 193 12.28 -17.05 20.14
C SER A 193 13.11 -16.61 18.91
N ILE A 194 13.10 -15.33 18.56
CA ILE A 194 13.89 -14.76 17.44
C ILE A 194 15.09 -13.95 17.96
N VAL A 195 15.23 -13.80 19.28
CA VAL A 195 16.32 -13.02 19.90
C VAL A 195 17.30 -13.89 20.71
N TYR A 196 17.16 -15.23 20.68
CA TYR A 196 18.19 -16.16 21.13
C TYR A 196 18.32 -17.34 20.17
#